data_AF-A0A7S2CDU6-F1
#
_entry.id   AF-A0A7S2CDU6-F1
#
_cell.length_a   1.000
_cell.length_b   1.000
_cell.length_c   1.000
_cell.angle_alpha   90.00
_cell.angle_beta   90.00
_cell.angle_gamma   90.00
#
_symmetry.space_group_name_H-M   'P 1'
#
loop_
_entity.id
_entity.type
_entity.pdbx_description
1 polymer ?
#
loop_
_entity_poly.entity_id
_entity_poly.type
_entity_poly.pdbx_seq_one_letter_code
_entity_poly.pdbx_strand_id
1 'polypeptide(L)'
;AESIKNEACFRSPLGKEAKVNWVHCRDIGGVCAQALWLPDDHPLVIDRPVINVTGPSENTLGALEMASVLSESLGRSITYAEVTPPPYPGLEELWAFLKSGGFDACSESVEEITGKPPMTFREIVNEAKGQLTPD
;
A
#
# COMPACT_ATOMS: atom_id res chain seq x y z
N ALA A 1 -6.75 -10.97 6.46
CA ALA A 1 -7.34 -10.48 7.72
C ALA A 1 -7.41 -11.58 8.78
N GLU A 2 -7.87 -12.78 8.45
CA GLU A 2 -8.07 -13.88 9.41
C GLU A 2 -6.82 -14.27 10.22
N SER A 3 -5.65 -14.43 9.59
CA SER A 3 -4.41 -14.74 10.31
C SER A 3 -3.99 -13.61 11.27
N ILE A 4 -4.22 -12.35 10.91
CA ILE A 4 -3.97 -11.21 11.79
C ILE A 4 -4.92 -11.33 12.99
N LYS A 5 -6.23 -11.53 12.76
CA LYS A 5 -7.22 -11.70 13.82
C LYS A 5 -6.84 -12.84 14.78
N ASN A 6 -6.72 -14.05 14.25
CA ASN A 6 -6.71 -15.29 15.05
C ASN A 6 -5.31 -15.69 15.52
N GLU A 7 -4.26 -15.34 14.78
CA GLU A 7 -2.90 -15.80 15.03
C GLU A 7 -1.92 -14.68 15.37
N ALA A 8 -2.39 -13.41 15.32
CA ALA A 8 -1.53 -12.24 15.50
C ALA A 8 -0.34 -12.25 14.52
N CYS A 9 -0.56 -12.74 13.30
CA CYS A 9 0.49 -12.92 12.29
C CYS A 9 -0.03 -12.58 10.90
N PHE A 10 0.75 -11.89 10.09
CA PHE A 10 0.52 -11.80 8.65
C PHE A 10 1.67 -12.43 7.87
N ARG A 11 1.35 -12.90 6.67
CA ARG A 11 2.25 -13.71 5.85
C ARG A 11 2.28 -13.20 4.44
N SER A 12 3.47 -13.05 3.89
CA SER A 12 3.65 -12.76 2.47
C SER A 12 5.01 -13.27 1.99
N PRO A 13 5.21 -13.38 0.67
CA PRO A 13 6.51 -13.66 0.09
C PRO A 13 7.44 -12.46 0.02
N LEU A 14 7.13 -11.32 0.66
CA LEU A 14 7.88 -10.07 0.46
C LEU A 14 9.34 -10.17 0.93
N GLY A 15 9.66 -11.09 1.83
CA GLY A 15 10.92 -11.09 2.56
C GLY A 15 10.95 -10.04 3.66
N LYS A 16 12.11 -9.82 4.25
CA LYS A 16 12.30 -8.88 5.38
C LYS A 16 12.80 -7.49 4.94
N GLU A 17 13.53 -7.44 3.83
CA GLU A 17 14.25 -6.25 3.39
C GLU A 17 13.49 -5.41 2.35
N ALA A 18 12.61 -6.05 1.57
CA ALA A 18 11.90 -5.37 0.49
C ALA A 18 10.89 -4.37 1.03
N LYS A 19 10.79 -3.22 0.38
CA LYS A 19 9.84 -2.15 0.70
C LYS A 19 8.85 -1.96 -0.43
N VAL A 20 7.61 -1.64 -0.05
CA VAL A 20 6.51 -1.37 -0.96
C VAL A 20 5.79 -0.13 -0.46
N ASN A 21 5.49 0.81 -1.36
CA ASN A 21 4.62 1.91 -1.03
C ASN A 21 3.15 1.47 -1.06
N TRP A 22 2.51 1.47 0.10
CA TRP A 22 1.11 1.05 0.27
C TRP A 22 0.17 2.23 0.07
N VAL A 23 -0.68 2.17 -0.96
CA VAL A 23 -1.68 3.21 -1.25
C VAL A 23 -3.10 2.72 -0.97
N HIS A 24 -3.96 3.60 -0.48
CA HIS A 24 -5.36 3.24 -0.24
C HIS A 24 -6.20 3.36 -1.52
N CYS A 25 -7.16 2.45 -1.72
CA CYS A 25 -8.04 2.46 -2.88
C CYS A 25 -8.88 3.75 -3.01
N ARG A 26 -9.17 4.43 -1.89
CA ARG A 26 -9.83 5.74 -1.88
C ARG A 26 -9.03 6.79 -2.64
N ASP A 27 -7.71 6.80 -2.45
CA ASP A 27 -6.83 7.80 -3.05
C ASP A 27 -6.63 7.50 -4.54
N ILE A 28 -6.50 6.22 -4.90
CA ILE A 28 -6.55 5.78 -6.30
C ILE A 28 -7.84 6.27 -6.98
N GLY A 29 -9.00 5.98 -6.37
CA GLY A 29 -10.29 6.41 -6.90
C GLY A 29 -10.42 7.93 -7.01
N GLY A 30 -9.90 8.67 -6.04
CA GLY A 30 -9.87 10.14 -6.05
C GLY A 30 -9.05 10.71 -7.21
N VAL A 31 -7.84 10.17 -7.44
CA VAL A 31 -7.00 10.55 -8.58
C VAL A 31 -7.70 10.20 -9.89
N CYS A 32 -8.22 8.99 -10.04
CA CYS A 32 -8.93 8.58 -11.25
C CYS A 32 -10.12 9.49 -11.55
N ALA A 33 -10.93 9.80 -10.53
CA ALA A 33 -12.07 10.68 -10.70
C ALA A 33 -11.63 12.07 -11.19
N GLN A 34 -10.64 12.69 -10.53
CA GLN A 34 -10.17 14.02 -10.93
C GLN A 34 -9.54 14.03 -12.32
N ALA A 35 -8.72 13.04 -12.65
CA ALA A 35 -8.08 12.93 -13.96
C ALA A 35 -9.10 12.85 -15.09
N LEU A 36 -10.23 12.15 -14.89
CA LEU A 36 -11.31 12.06 -15.88
C LEU A 36 -12.09 13.36 -16.08
N TRP A 37 -11.99 14.32 -15.17
CA TRP A 37 -12.65 15.64 -15.27
C TRP A 37 -11.75 16.73 -15.85
N LEU A 38 -10.48 16.44 -16.12
CA LEU A 38 -9.55 17.40 -16.69
C LEU A 38 -9.85 17.64 -18.17
N PRO A 39 -9.75 18.89 -18.66
CA PRO A 39 -9.77 19.18 -20.09
C PRO A 39 -8.66 18.44 -20.84
N ASP A 40 -8.91 18.09 -22.11
CA ASP A 40 -7.93 17.42 -22.98
C ASP A 40 -6.62 18.22 -23.15
N ASP A 41 -6.69 19.55 -22.99
CA ASP A 41 -5.55 20.46 -23.08
C ASP A 41 -4.85 20.73 -21.74
N HIS A 42 -5.26 20.06 -20.66
CA HIS A 42 -4.64 20.22 -19.35
C HIS A 42 -3.21 19.63 -19.33
N PRO A 43 -2.22 20.28 -18.70
CA PRO A 43 -0.83 19.79 -18.69
C PRO A 43 -0.67 18.37 -18.15
N LEU A 44 -1.46 17.97 -17.13
CA LEU A 44 -1.46 16.59 -16.64
C LEU A 44 -1.94 15.55 -17.67
N VAL A 45 -2.72 15.96 -18.68
CA VAL A 45 -3.20 15.08 -19.74
C VAL A 45 -2.18 15.02 -20.88
N ILE A 46 -1.62 16.17 -21.27
CA ILE A 46 -0.67 16.26 -22.39
C ILE A 46 0.71 15.72 -22.00
N ASP A 47 1.26 16.18 -20.88
CA ASP A 47 2.67 15.98 -20.52
C ASP A 47 2.89 14.75 -19.64
N ARG A 48 1.80 14.20 -19.06
CA ARG A 48 1.88 13.12 -18.06
C ARG A 48 0.93 11.96 -18.38
N PRO A 49 1.24 11.17 -19.44
CA PRO A 49 0.38 10.05 -19.87
C PRO A 49 0.31 8.90 -18.84
N VAL A 50 1.24 8.88 -17.87
CA VAL A 50 1.25 7.90 -16.77
C VAL A 50 1.31 8.65 -15.44
N ILE A 51 0.31 8.41 -14.60
CA ILE A 51 0.22 8.96 -13.25
C ILE A 51 0.53 7.82 -12.28
N ASN A 52 1.67 7.92 -11.60
CA ASN A 52 1.98 7.03 -10.50
C ASN A 52 1.14 7.43 -9.29
N VAL A 53 0.43 6.49 -8.69
CA VAL A 53 -0.42 6.74 -7.53
C VAL A 53 0.12 5.94 -6.36
N THR A 54 0.68 6.65 -5.39
CA THR A 54 1.33 6.10 -4.20
C THR A 54 0.73 6.73 -2.95
N GLY A 55 0.88 6.07 -1.81
CA GLY A 55 0.75 6.70 -0.49
C GLY A 55 1.86 7.72 -0.25
N PRO A 56 1.85 8.39 0.92
CA PRO A 56 2.94 9.28 1.32
C PRO A 56 4.25 8.49 1.51
N SER A 57 5.38 9.18 1.66
CA SER A 57 6.70 8.54 1.74
C SER A 57 6.82 7.59 2.93
N GLU A 58 6.15 7.87 4.06
CA GLU A 58 6.10 6.97 5.21
C GLU A 58 5.30 5.67 4.96
N ASN A 59 4.57 5.57 3.85
CA ASN A 59 3.91 4.31 3.46
C ASN A 59 4.83 3.37 2.69
N THR A 60 6.06 3.77 2.40
CA THR A 60 7.09 2.88 1.83
C THR A 60 7.65 1.97 2.92
N LEU A 61 6.95 0.88 3.17
CA LEU A 61 7.16 0.01 4.32
C LEU A 61 7.55 -1.41 3.88
N GLY A 62 8.53 -1.97 4.58
CA GLY A 62 8.81 -3.39 4.58
C GLY A 62 7.92 -4.15 5.57
N ALA A 63 7.98 -5.48 5.52
CA ALA A 63 7.08 -6.32 6.31
C ALA A 63 7.23 -6.12 7.84
N LEU A 64 8.45 -5.88 8.33
CA LEU A 64 8.66 -5.65 9.77
C LEU A 64 8.12 -4.27 10.22
N GLU A 65 8.22 -3.25 9.37
CA GLU A 65 7.68 -1.92 9.65
C GLU A 65 6.14 -1.97 9.65
N MET A 66 5.53 -2.68 8.71
CA MET A 66 4.08 -2.96 8.71
C MET A 66 3.65 -3.68 10.00
N ALA A 67 4.42 -4.68 10.46
CA ALA A 67 4.13 -5.39 11.71
C ALA A 67 4.16 -4.46 12.93
N SER A 68 5.09 -3.50 12.97
CA SER A 68 5.15 -2.46 14.01
C SER A 68 3.90 -1.60 14.01
N VAL A 69 3.51 -1.04 12.84
CA VAL A 69 2.34 -0.17 12.72
C VAL A 69 1.05 -0.93 13.08
N LEU A 70 0.90 -2.17 12.62
CA LEU A 70 -0.21 -3.03 13.02
C LEU A 70 -0.23 -3.27 14.52
N SER A 71 0.92 -3.54 15.14
CA SER A 71 1.02 -3.82 16.57
C SER A 71 0.59 -2.62 17.41
N GLU A 72 1.08 -1.44 17.05
CA GLU A 72 0.74 -0.18 17.70
C GLU A 72 -0.75 0.16 17.54
N SER A 73 -1.29 0.10 16.33
CA SER A 73 -2.69 0.47 16.07
C SER A 73 -3.70 -0.52 16.67
N LEU A 74 -3.33 -1.81 16.78
CA LEU A 74 -4.19 -2.84 17.35
C LEU A 74 -3.98 -3.05 18.85
N GLY A 75 -2.93 -2.46 19.45
CA GLY A 75 -2.63 -2.60 20.88
C GLY A 75 -2.21 -4.01 21.30
N ARG A 76 -1.67 -4.82 20.37
CA ARG A 76 -1.19 -6.18 20.61
C ARG A 76 -0.05 -6.51 19.66
N SER A 77 0.85 -7.42 20.04
CA SER A 77 1.96 -7.84 19.19
C SER A 77 1.45 -8.54 17.92
N ILE A 78 1.78 -8.01 16.74
CA ILE A 78 1.57 -8.62 15.43
C ILE A 78 2.93 -8.97 14.84
N THR A 79 3.06 -10.21 14.35
CA THR A 79 4.30 -10.72 13.75
C THR A 79 4.18 -10.88 12.24
N TYR A 80 5.33 -11.03 11.58
CA TYR A 80 5.43 -11.35 10.17
C TYR A 80 6.13 -12.70 9.98
N ALA A 81 5.60 -13.51 9.07
CA ALA A 81 6.27 -14.72 8.59
C ALA A 81 6.34 -14.72 7.05
N GLU A 82 7.56 -14.86 6.52
CA GLU A 82 7.76 -15.04 5.09
C GLU A 82 7.22 -16.41 4.66
N VAL A 83 6.55 -16.45 3.51
CA VAL A 83 6.03 -17.67 2.90
C VAL A 83 6.42 -17.71 1.42
N THR A 84 6.40 -18.89 0.82
CA THR A 84 6.61 -19.01 -0.63
C THR A 84 5.46 -18.36 -1.40
N PRO A 85 5.72 -17.74 -2.56
CA PRO A 85 4.66 -17.32 -3.47
C PRO A 85 3.67 -18.45 -3.75
N PRO A 86 2.36 -18.15 -3.79
CA PRO A 86 1.39 -19.11 -4.30
C PRO A 86 1.74 -19.50 -5.75
N PRO A 87 1.51 -20.76 -6.16
CA PRO A 87 1.89 -21.27 -7.49
C PRO A 87 0.89 -20.83 -8.57
N TYR A 88 0.58 -19.53 -8.65
CA TYR A 88 -0.23 -18.93 -9.70
C TYR A 88 0.68 -18.21 -10.70
N PRO A 89 0.46 -18.37 -12.01
CA PRO A 89 1.24 -17.68 -13.03
C PRO A 89 1.29 -16.15 -12.81
N GLY A 90 2.46 -15.54 -12.94
CA GLY A 90 2.65 -14.10 -12.79
C GLY A 90 2.91 -13.61 -11.36
N LEU A 91 2.60 -14.41 -10.32
CA LEU A 91 2.86 -13.99 -8.95
C LEU A 91 4.34 -14.11 -8.58
N GLU A 92 5.05 -15.12 -9.07
CA GLU A 92 6.49 -15.26 -8.80
C GLU A 92 7.26 -14.05 -9.34
N GLU A 93 6.95 -13.62 -10.56
CA GLU A 93 7.55 -12.44 -11.19
C GLU A 93 7.19 -11.16 -10.44
N LEU A 94 5.93 -11.01 -9.99
CA LEU A 94 5.51 -9.89 -9.16
C LEU A 94 6.32 -9.84 -7.86
N TRP A 95 6.42 -10.94 -7.12
CA TRP A 95 7.17 -10.97 -5.86
C TRP A 95 8.67 -10.75 -6.08
N ALA A 96 9.25 -11.26 -7.18
CA ALA A 96 10.63 -10.96 -7.55
C ALA A 96 10.84 -9.46 -7.82
N PHE A 97 9.91 -8.82 -8.54
CA PHE A 97 9.92 -7.39 -8.80
C PHE A 97 9.80 -6.55 -7.52
N LEU A 98 8.89 -6.92 -6.60
CA LEU A 98 8.78 -6.27 -5.30
C LEU A 98 10.07 -6.41 -4.49
N LYS A 99 10.67 -7.61 -4.48
CA LYS A 99 11.95 -7.88 -3.79
C LYS A 99 13.12 -7.07 -4.35
N SER A 100 13.10 -6.75 -5.64
CA SER A 100 14.12 -5.88 -6.26
C SER A 100 13.85 -4.38 -6.06
N GLY A 101 12.87 -4.00 -5.22
CA GLY A 101 12.54 -2.60 -4.96
C GLY A 101 11.63 -1.96 -5.99
N GLY A 102 10.90 -2.76 -6.78
CA GLY A 102 10.07 -2.26 -7.88
C GLY A 102 8.96 -1.27 -7.47
N PHE A 103 8.52 -1.33 -6.20
CA PHE A 103 7.59 -0.36 -5.60
C PHE A 103 8.17 0.36 -4.37
N ASP A 104 9.49 0.41 -4.25
CA ASP A 104 10.20 1.23 -3.25
C ASP A 104 10.32 2.68 -3.75
N ALA A 105 9.17 3.31 -3.99
CA ALA A 105 9.08 4.65 -4.52
C ALA A 105 7.78 5.34 -4.07
N CYS A 106 7.83 6.65 -3.91
CA CYS A 106 6.66 7.48 -3.66
C CYS A 106 6.59 8.65 -4.66
N SER A 107 5.41 9.24 -4.77
CA SER A 107 5.10 10.37 -5.63
C SER A 107 4.10 11.30 -4.94
N GLU A 108 4.05 12.56 -5.35
CA GLU A 108 3.17 13.59 -4.76
C GLU A 108 1.80 13.66 -5.44
N SER A 109 1.52 12.72 -6.36
CA SER A 109 0.44 12.85 -7.35
C SER A 109 -0.97 12.80 -6.77
N VAL A 110 -1.15 12.14 -5.63
CA VAL A 110 -2.45 12.18 -4.94
C VAL A 110 -2.77 13.60 -4.51
N GLU A 111 -1.83 14.29 -3.87
CA GLU A 111 -2.05 15.66 -3.39
C GLU A 111 -2.09 16.68 -4.54
N GLU A 112 -1.17 16.57 -5.51
CA GLU A 112 -1.14 17.42 -6.70
C GLU A 112 -2.48 17.40 -7.46
N ILE A 113 -3.11 16.23 -7.60
CA ILE A 113 -4.31 16.05 -8.43
C ILE A 113 -5.58 16.28 -7.64
N THR A 114 -5.63 15.82 -6.38
CA THR A 114 -6.87 15.85 -5.58
C THR A 114 -6.96 17.02 -4.61
N GLY A 115 -5.85 17.73 -4.37
CA GLY A 115 -5.72 18.77 -3.35
C GLY A 115 -5.79 18.23 -1.92
N LYS A 116 -5.67 16.91 -1.72
CA LYS A 116 -5.72 16.24 -0.42
C LYS A 116 -4.52 15.30 -0.27
N PRO A 117 -3.90 15.26 0.92
CA PRO A 117 -2.81 14.32 1.15
C PRO A 117 -3.32 12.87 1.06
N PRO A 118 -2.49 11.93 0.56
CA PRO A 118 -2.81 10.51 0.58
C PRO A 118 -2.92 9.96 2.01
N MET A 119 -3.68 8.88 2.20
CA MET A 119 -3.78 8.20 3.49
C MET A 119 -2.45 7.58 3.91
N THR A 120 -2.11 7.78 5.17
CA THR A 120 -1.04 7.04 5.83
C THR A 120 -1.45 5.59 6.06
N PHE A 121 -0.48 4.68 6.11
CA PHE A 121 -0.72 3.26 6.38
C PHE A 121 -1.41 3.06 7.74
N ARG A 122 -1.11 3.92 8.71
CA ARG A 122 -1.75 3.91 10.02
C ARG A 122 -3.25 4.22 9.94
N GLU A 123 -3.65 5.19 9.11
CA GLU A 123 -5.07 5.49 8.89
C GLU A 123 -5.78 4.33 8.19
N ILE A 124 -5.13 3.69 7.22
CA ILE A 124 -5.66 2.48 6.55
C ILE A 124 -5.93 1.38 7.59
N VAL A 125 -4.97 1.12 8.48
CA VAL A 125 -5.13 0.12 9.55
C VAL A 125 -6.25 0.51 10.52
N ASN A 126 -6.37 1.80 10.87
CA ASN A 126 -7.42 2.27 11.77
C ASN A 126 -8.82 2.14 11.17
N GLU A 127 -8.98 2.42 9.87
CA GLU A 127 -10.23 2.21 9.14
C GLU A 127 -10.59 0.72 9.08
N ALA A 128 -9.60 -0.15 8.84
CA ALA A 128 -9.79 -1.60 8.79
C ALA A 128 -9.86 -2.27 10.18
N LYS A 129 -9.75 -1.53 11.29
CA LYS A 129 -9.51 -2.08 12.63
C LYS A 129 -10.54 -3.13 13.05
N GLY A 130 -11.84 -2.89 12.82
CA GLY A 130 -12.90 -3.86 13.12
C GLY A 130 -12.78 -5.19 12.35
N GLN A 131 -12.09 -5.18 11.22
CA GLN A 131 -11.78 -6.38 10.43
C GLN A 131 -10.46 -7.05 10.83
N LEU A 132 -9.71 -6.48 11.78
CA LEU A 132 -8.39 -6.97 12.22
C LEU A 132 -8.36 -7.37 13.71
N THR A 133 -9.41 -7.03 14.46
CA THR A 133 -9.61 -7.47 15.84
C THR A 133 -10.38 -8.80 15.89
N PRO A 134 -10.09 -9.66 16.88
CA PRO A 134 -10.97 -10.77 17.24
C PRO A 134 -12.38 -10.26 17.61
N ASP A 135 -13.36 -11.15 17.48
CA ASP A 135 -14.75 -10.88 17.90
C ASP A 135 -14.91 -10.83 19.43
#